data_AF-A0A9D9DIT5-F1
#
_entry.id   AF-A0A9D9DIT5-F1
#
_cell.length_a   1.000
_cell.length_b   1.000
_cell.length_c   1.000
_cell.angle_alpha   90.00
_cell.angle_beta   90.00
_cell.angle_gamma   90.00
#
_symmetry.space_group_name_H-M   'P 1'
#
loop_
_entity.id
_entity.type
_entity.pdbx_description
1 polymer ?
#
loop_
_entity_poly.entity_id
_entity_poly.type
_entity_poly.pdbx_seq_one_letter_code
_entity_poly.pdbx_strand_id
1 'polypeptide(L)'
;MNELLVSKYKNNVLAKRSKVFLSSLLDYFLIVIVSFMLFIIVTNPVISVLPSFKENINNLNDTTLKLYQIVSETRLQTFDEEHNSFISIDTDARKYVTTLLKTSLYVRGMDLPSINQEEEQIDIKDTFLNTDNNNYPNDNLSYYFYTFKSNNESLNNYVYSDIDYSNNKEDYLYLEALDFDNELFNDYFISIEEFNNINIDNDFKSSLTRFNILSEDYQSYLISYLIYNEDNESLVSIYNNLATSYKNAIQIFINEVETNFTPYLETNDSFNYYYNYYVLTYIIALLITYLITFIVFIIIIPLGIKDNRTIGLKVLKLGICRSDELEPSLFNIVIKDILLFILYFNSILFTLFFVNLLPISVFPLFNSHFSLIQVVIFSLLSLILSYIYLIFSKNHQVLSLFSSNLVIKNSEEFENIKESSDGRD
;
A
#
# COMPACT_ATOMS: atom_id res chain seq x y z
N MET A 1 29.66 -21.15 47.48
CA MET A 1 30.29 -19.83 47.67
C MET A 1 31.07 -19.59 46.39
N ASN A 2 30.50 -18.84 45.42
CA ASN A 2 31.20 -18.57 44.16
C ASN A 2 32.31 -17.57 44.47
N GLU A 3 33.56 -17.95 44.26
CA GLU A 3 34.67 -17.00 44.28
C GLU A 3 34.37 -15.90 43.26
N LEU A 4 34.25 -14.66 43.74
CA LEU A 4 34.06 -13.50 42.87
C LEU A 4 35.39 -13.24 42.17
N LEU A 5 35.51 -13.71 40.94
CA LEU A 5 36.69 -13.50 40.11
C LEU A 5 36.77 -12.04 39.66
N VAL A 6 37.93 -11.44 39.93
CA VAL A 6 38.27 -10.10 39.47
C VAL A 6 38.48 -10.13 37.97
N SER A 7 37.88 -9.17 37.25
CA SER A 7 38.00 -9.13 35.79
C SER A 7 39.43 -8.89 35.32
N LYS A 8 39.82 -9.59 34.26
CA LYS A 8 41.07 -9.33 33.52
C LYS A 8 41.19 -7.88 33.04
N TYR A 9 40.08 -7.16 32.88
CA TYR A 9 40.05 -5.76 32.45
C TYR A 9 40.01 -4.77 33.61
N LYS A 10 40.13 -5.19 34.88
CA LYS A 10 40.02 -4.30 36.04
C LYS A 10 40.90 -3.06 35.91
N ASN A 11 42.17 -3.24 35.57
CA ASN A 11 43.15 -2.14 35.49
C ASN A 11 43.12 -1.38 34.16
N ASN A 12 42.16 -1.68 33.26
CA ASN A 12 42.06 -1.02 31.97
C ASN A 12 41.24 0.27 32.06
N VAL A 13 41.56 1.25 31.20
CA VAL A 13 40.82 2.51 31.12
C VAL A 13 39.45 2.27 30.50
N LEU A 14 38.42 3.01 30.96
CA LEU A 14 37.12 3.06 30.29
C LEU A 14 37.27 3.40 28.81
N ALA A 15 36.60 2.65 27.95
CA ALA A 15 36.65 2.89 26.52
C ALA A 15 36.05 4.26 26.17
N LYS A 16 36.63 4.95 25.18
CA LYS A 16 36.06 6.21 24.67
C LYS A 16 34.65 5.95 24.10
N ARG A 17 33.72 6.89 24.31
CA ARG A 17 32.33 6.83 23.79
C ARG A 17 32.27 6.50 22.30
N SER A 18 33.15 7.09 21.50
CA SER A 18 33.23 6.82 20.06
C SER A 18 33.61 5.37 19.75
N LYS A 19 34.52 4.75 20.51
CA LYS A 19 34.86 3.32 20.35
C LYS A 19 33.67 2.43 20.74
N VAL A 20 32.95 2.75 21.82
CA VAL A 20 31.74 2.01 22.22
C VAL A 20 30.67 2.09 21.12
N PHE A 21 30.37 3.31 20.65
CA PHE A 21 29.44 3.53 19.55
C PHE A 21 29.84 2.74 18.30
N LEU A 22 31.10 2.83 17.85
CA LEU A 22 31.59 2.12 16.69
C LEU A 22 31.51 0.60 16.85
N SER A 23 31.77 0.04 18.04
CA SER A 23 31.63 -1.42 18.24
C SER A 23 30.18 -1.85 18.08
N SER A 24 29.24 -1.12 18.69
CA SER A 24 27.82 -1.43 18.58
C SER A 24 27.28 -1.23 17.17
N LEU A 25 27.82 -0.26 16.43
CA LEU A 25 27.47 -0.01 15.04
C LEU A 25 28.00 -1.11 14.11
N LEU A 26 29.22 -1.61 14.35
CA LEU A 26 29.76 -2.76 13.62
C LEU A 26 28.91 -4.02 13.82
N ASP A 27 28.54 -4.32 15.06
CA ASP A 27 27.68 -5.48 15.36
C ASP A 27 26.29 -5.33 14.70
N TYR A 28 25.72 -4.11 14.73
CA TYR A 28 24.44 -3.81 14.07
C TYR A 28 24.50 -4.02 12.55
N PHE A 29 25.49 -3.42 11.86
CA PHE A 29 25.62 -3.58 10.41
C PHE A 29 25.93 -5.02 10.01
N LEU A 30 26.65 -5.76 10.85
CA LEU A 30 26.89 -7.17 10.62
C LEU A 30 25.56 -7.96 10.65
N ILE A 31 24.68 -7.69 11.62
CA ILE A 31 23.34 -8.31 11.65
C ILE A 31 22.54 -7.93 10.41
N VAL A 32 22.56 -6.66 9.99
CA VAL A 32 21.86 -6.20 8.79
C VAL A 32 22.34 -6.97 7.55
N ILE A 33 23.65 -6.98 7.30
CA ILE A 33 24.23 -7.59 6.09
C ILE A 33 23.98 -9.09 6.09
N VAL A 34 24.21 -9.76 7.22
CA VAL A 34 24.08 -11.22 7.26
C VAL A 34 22.61 -11.66 7.25
N SER A 35 21.71 -10.95 7.92
CA SER A 35 20.27 -11.25 7.85
C SER A 35 19.76 -11.10 6.42
N PHE A 36 20.16 -10.03 5.73
CA PHE A 36 19.82 -9.81 4.33
C PHE A 36 20.34 -10.94 3.43
N MET A 37 21.62 -11.30 3.56
CA MET A 37 22.22 -12.37 2.78
C MET A 37 21.58 -13.74 3.07
N LEU A 38 21.33 -14.05 4.35
CA LEU A 38 20.68 -15.30 4.76
C LEU A 38 19.25 -15.36 4.22
N PHE A 39 18.52 -14.25 4.25
CA PHE A 39 17.17 -14.17 3.74
C PHE A 39 17.13 -14.44 2.23
N ILE A 40 18.00 -13.80 1.44
CA ILE A 40 18.04 -13.97 -0.01
C ILE A 40 18.54 -15.37 -0.41
N ILE A 41 19.63 -15.83 0.19
CA ILE A 41 20.34 -17.04 -0.28
C ILE A 41 19.68 -18.31 0.25
N VAL A 42 19.10 -18.26 1.45
CA VAL A 42 18.57 -19.44 2.14
C VAL A 42 17.06 -19.34 2.28
N THR A 43 16.57 -18.33 2.99
CA THR A 43 15.18 -18.32 3.45
C THR A 43 14.19 -18.19 2.29
N ASN A 44 14.40 -17.23 1.38
CA ASN A 44 13.49 -16.98 0.26
C ASN A 44 13.41 -18.17 -0.72
N PRO A 45 14.52 -18.79 -1.15
CA PRO A 45 14.47 -20.02 -1.94
C PRO A 45 13.73 -21.16 -1.22
N VAL A 46 13.95 -21.35 0.07
CA VAL A 46 13.26 -22.40 0.85
C VAL A 46 11.76 -22.17 0.83
N ILE A 47 11.29 -20.95 1.10
CA ILE A 47 9.85 -20.62 1.06
C ILE A 47 9.28 -20.87 -0.34
N SER A 48 9.98 -20.41 -1.38
CA SER A 48 9.50 -20.50 -2.76
C SER A 48 9.30 -21.94 -3.26
N VAL A 49 9.94 -22.92 -2.62
CA VAL A 49 9.82 -24.35 -2.97
C VAL A 49 8.76 -25.07 -2.14
N LEU A 50 8.31 -24.49 -1.02
CA LEU A 50 7.29 -25.11 -0.16
C LEU A 50 5.98 -25.33 -0.94
N PRO A 51 5.43 -26.56 -0.97
CA PRO A 51 4.20 -26.86 -1.70
C PRO A 51 3.03 -25.97 -1.28
N SER A 52 2.85 -25.75 0.03
CA SER A 52 1.79 -24.90 0.57
C SER A 52 1.91 -23.44 0.14
N PHE A 53 3.13 -22.92 -0.01
CA PHE A 53 3.36 -21.57 -0.47
C PHE A 53 3.07 -21.42 -1.97
N LYS A 54 3.50 -22.39 -2.78
CA LYS A 54 3.19 -22.43 -4.22
C LYS A 54 1.70 -22.51 -4.50
N GLU A 55 1.00 -23.39 -3.79
CA GLU A 55 -0.45 -23.56 -3.93
C GLU A 55 -1.18 -22.25 -3.59
N ASN A 56 -0.82 -21.59 -2.49
CA ASN A 56 -1.44 -20.33 -2.11
C ASN A 56 -1.10 -19.17 -3.06
N ILE A 57 0.09 -19.12 -3.67
CA ILE A 57 0.39 -18.15 -4.72
C ILE A 57 -0.46 -18.40 -5.97
N ASN A 58 -0.64 -19.65 -6.37
CA ASN A 58 -1.49 -19.97 -7.52
C ASN A 58 -2.94 -19.57 -7.23
N ASN A 59 -3.47 -19.91 -6.05
CA ASN A 59 -4.81 -19.50 -5.64
C ASN A 59 -4.96 -17.97 -5.55
N LEU A 60 -3.90 -17.26 -5.12
CA LEU A 60 -3.88 -15.79 -5.10
C LEU A 60 -3.97 -15.21 -6.53
N ASN A 61 -3.21 -15.76 -7.46
CA ASN A 61 -3.25 -15.33 -8.86
C ASN A 61 -4.61 -15.64 -9.50
N ASP A 62 -5.16 -16.84 -9.25
CA ASP A 62 -6.48 -17.25 -9.76
C ASP A 62 -7.60 -16.35 -9.23
N THR A 63 -7.55 -16.00 -7.93
CA THR A 63 -8.54 -15.08 -7.34
C THR A 63 -8.37 -13.65 -7.86
N THR A 64 -7.14 -13.21 -8.12
CA THR A 64 -6.88 -11.91 -8.76
C THR A 64 -7.48 -11.83 -10.16
N LEU A 65 -7.28 -12.87 -10.98
CA LEU A 65 -7.86 -12.94 -12.32
C LEU A 65 -9.40 -12.94 -12.28
N LYS A 66 -10.00 -13.66 -11.32
CA LYS A 66 -11.46 -13.65 -11.11
C LYS A 66 -11.97 -12.27 -10.71
N LEU A 67 -11.27 -11.55 -9.84
CA LEU A 67 -11.63 -10.18 -9.49
C LEU A 67 -11.58 -9.26 -10.71
N TYR A 68 -10.54 -9.35 -11.54
CA TYR A 68 -10.46 -8.60 -12.79
C TYR A 68 -11.59 -8.93 -13.75
N GLN A 69 -11.94 -10.21 -13.88
CA GLN A 69 -13.07 -10.63 -14.70
C GLN A 69 -14.38 -10.03 -14.18
N ILE A 70 -14.64 -10.08 -12.87
CA ILE A 70 -15.85 -9.49 -12.27
C ILE A 70 -15.92 -7.99 -12.55
N VAL A 71 -14.83 -7.25 -12.34
CA VAL A 71 -14.80 -5.80 -12.63
C VAL A 71 -15.06 -5.55 -14.12
N SER A 72 -14.44 -6.32 -15.01
CA SER A 72 -14.68 -6.22 -16.45
C SER A 72 -16.14 -6.52 -16.83
N GLU A 73 -16.78 -7.48 -16.16
CA GLU A 73 -18.17 -7.84 -16.39
C GLU A 73 -19.13 -6.72 -15.96
N THR A 74 -18.78 -5.92 -14.93
CA THR A 74 -19.58 -4.77 -14.49
C THR A 74 -19.49 -3.57 -15.43
N ARG A 75 -18.38 -3.44 -16.19
CA ARG A 75 -18.00 -2.26 -16.99
C ARG A 75 -17.84 -0.95 -16.24
N LEU A 76 -17.91 -0.94 -14.91
CA LEU A 76 -17.77 0.29 -14.11
C LEU A 76 -16.38 0.93 -14.22
N GLN A 77 -15.36 0.16 -14.62
CA GLN A 77 -14.03 0.64 -14.98
C GLN A 77 -13.54 -0.06 -16.23
N THR A 78 -12.90 0.69 -17.12
CA THR A 78 -12.31 0.12 -18.34
C THR A 78 -10.95 -0.50 -18.04
N PHE A 79 -10.76 -1.76 -18.41
CA PHE A 79 -9.46 -2.43 -18.32
C PHE A 79 -8.61 -2.09 -19.56
N ASP A 80 -7.41 -1.57 -19.34
CA ASP A 80 -6.43 -1.36 -20.38
C ASP A 80 -5.55 -2.61 -20.50
N GLU A 81 -5.76 -3.38 -21.57
CA GLU A 81 -4.99 -4.59 -21.87
C GLU A 81 -3.51 -4.31 -22.18
N GLU A 82 -3.18 -3.13 -22.73
CA GLU A 82 -1.79 -2.79 -23.07
C GLU A 82 -0.95 -2.55 -21.80
N HIS A 83 -1.54 -1.89 -20.81
CA HIS A 83 -0.89 -1.56 -19.54
C HIS A 83 -1.23 -2.55 -18.41
N ASN A 84 -2.09 -3.53 -18.66
CA ASN A 84 -2.59 -4.51 -17.70
C ASN A 84 -3.10 -3.85 -16.40
N SER A 85 -3.87 -2.78 -16.56
CA SER A 85 -4.35 -1.94 -15.44
C SER A 85 -5.70 -1.30 -15.76
N PHE A 86 -6.50 -1.00 -14.73
CA PHE A 86 -7.71 -0.21 -14.93
C PHE A 86 -7.39 1.25 -15.22
N ILE A 87 -8.09 1.80 -16.19
CA ILE A 87 -8.04 3.23 -16.54
C ILE A 87 -8.62 4.03 -15.37
N SER A 88 -8.07 5.23 -15.13
CA SER A 88 -8.59 6.09 -14.09
C SER A 88 -10.03 6.54 -14.39
N ILE A 89 -10.85 6.63 -13.34
CA ILE A 89 -12.22 7.16 -13.42
C ILE A 89 -12.26 8.55 -14.07
N ASP A 90 -11.22 9.38 -13.88
CA ASP A 90 -11.08 10.68 -14.54
C ASP A 90 -11.01 10.59 -16.07
N THR A 91 -10.26 9.61 -16.56
CA THR A 91 -10.10 9.38 -18.00
C THR A 91 -11.40 8.83 -18.59
N ASP A 92 -12.05 7.90 -17.89
CA ASP A 92 -13.34 7.34 -18.32
C ASP A 92 -14.45 8.41 -18.30
N ALA A 93 -14.46 9.32 -17.32
CA ALA A 93 -15.39 10.46 -17.29
C ALA A 93 -15.20 11.39 -18.49
N ARG A 94 -13.95 11.68 -18.88
CA ARG A 94 -13.68 12.48 -20.09
C ARG A 94 -14.18 11.77 -21.35
N LYS A 95 -13.93 10.47 -21.47
CA LYS A 95 -14.41 9.65 -22.60
C LYS A 95 -15.94 9.65 -22.64
N TYR A 96 -16.60 9.51 -21.49
CA TYR A 96 -18.05 9.57 -21.38
C TYR A 96 -18.62 10.88 -21.92
N VAL A 97 -18.14 12.04 -21.44
CA VAL A 97 -18.62 13.36 -21.90
C VAL A 97 -18.36 13.56 -23.40
N THR A 98 -17.20 13.13 -23.89
CA THR A 98 -16.86 13.20 -25.32
C THR A 98 -17.79 12.33 -26.17
N THR A 99 -18.09 11.12 -25.71
CA THR A 99 -18.99 10.17 -26.40
C THR A 99 -20.42 10.67 -26.37
N LEU A 100 -20.85 11.30 -25.27
CA LEU A 100 -22.16 11.95 -25.15
C LEU A 100 -22.32 13.09 -26.16
N LEU A 101 -21.29 13.94 -26.31
CA LEU A 101 -21.26 15.00 -27.32
C LEU A 101 -21.35 14.42 -28.74
N LYS A 102 -20.50 13.44 -29.08
CA LYS A 102 -20.50 12.80 -30.39
C LYS A 102 -21.83 12.11 -30.71
N THR A 103 -22.42 11.42 -29.73
CA THR A 103 -23.76 10.80 -29.87
C THR A 103 -24.82 11.85 -30.17
N SER A 104 -24.79 12.98 -29.47
CA SER A 104 -25.75 14.07 -29.67
C SER A 104 -25.66 14.70 -31.07
N LEU A 105 -24.44 14.92 -31.55
CA LEU A 105 -24.17 15.43 -32.89
C LEU A 105 -24.61 14.44 -33.98
N TYR A 106 -24.22 13.17 -33.83
CA TYR A 106 -24.54 12.10 -34.77
C TYR A 106 -26.05 11.94 -34.97
N VAL A 107 -26.80 11.91 -33.86
CA VAL A 107 -28.26 11.76 -33.89
C VAL A 107 -28.96 12.94 -34.60
N ARG A 108 -28.35 14.12 -34.59
CA ARG A 108 -28.82 15.31 -35.33
C ARG A 108 -28.30 15.40 -36.76
N GLY A 109 -27.47 14.46 -37.21
CA GLY A 109 -26.82 14.50 -38.52
C GLY A 109 -25.83 15.65 -38.67
N MET A 110 -25.22 16.09 -37.57
CA MET A 110 -24.20 17.13 -37.54
C MET A 110 -22.81 16.50 -37.48
N ASP A 111 -21.86 17.09 -38.20
CA ASP A 111 -20.45 16.68 -38.16
C ASP A 111 -19.73 17.29 -36.94
N LEU A 112 -18.61 16.68 -36.54
CA LEU A 112 -17.77 17.22 -35.48
C LEU A 112 -16.96 18.39 -36.04
N PRO A 113 -17.11 19.62 -35.50
CA PRO A 113 -16.32 20.74 -35.94
C PRO A 113 -14.83 20.53 -35.60
N SER A 114 -13.96 21.09 -36.42
CA SER A 114 -12.51 21.09 -36.22
C SER A 114 -11.96 22.51 -36.13
N ILE A 115 -10.91 22.69 -35.34
CA ILE A 115 -10.15 23.95 -35.24
C ILE A 115 -9.66 24.41 -36.62
N ASN A 116 -9.39 23.47 -37.53
CA ASN A 116 -8.85 23.74 -38.87
C ASN A 116 -9.94 23.87 -39.97
N GLN A 117 -11.22 23.96 -39.59
CA GLN A 117 -12.38 24.08 -40.51
C GLN A 117 -12.64 22.86 -41.43
N GLU A 118 -11.99 21.72 -41.19
CA GLU A 118 -12.38 20.45 -41.81
C GLU A 118 -13.37 19.74 -40.89
N GLU A 119 -14.65 19.73 -41.27
CA GLU A 119 -15.67 18.97 -40.54
C GLU A 119 -15.34 17.47 -40.59
N GLU A 120 -15.29 16.83 -39.43
CA GLU A 120 -15.03 15.40 -39.31
C GLU A 120 -16.36 14.66 -39.16
N GLN A 121 -16.65 13.77 -40.10
CA GLN A 121 -17.83 12.92 -40.01
C GLN A 121 -17.71 11.99 -38.80
N ILE A 122 -18.73 12.00 -37.94
CA ILE A 122 -18.75 11.16 -36.74
C ILE A 122 -19.06 9.71 -37.15
N ASP A 123 -18.15 8.79 -36.86
CA ASP A 123 -18.40 7.35 -37.00
C ASP A 123 -19.31 6.86 -35.86
N ILE A 124 -20.26 5.99 -36.18
CA ILE A 124 -21.16 5.35 -35.21
C ILE A 124 -20.36 4.62 -34.10
N LYS A 125 -19.15 4.13 -34.42
CA LYS A 125 -18.24 3.47 -33.48
C LYS A 125 -17.83 4.35 -32.30
N ASP A 126 -17.82 5.66 -32.49
CA ASP A 126 -17.43 6.66 -31.49
C ASP A 126 -18.61 7.19 -30.66
N THR A 127 -19.78 6.56 -30.80
CA THR A 127 -21.03 6.98 -30.13
C THR A 127 -21.57 5.86 -29.25
N PHE A 128 -22.55 6.18 -28.40
CA PHE A 128 -23.29 5.17 -27.63
C PHE A 128 -24.15 4.25 -28.52
N LEU A 129 -24.29 4.52 -29.82
CA LEU A 129 -24.97 3.67 -30.78
C LEU A 129 -24.09 2.55 -31.36
N ASN A 130 -22.82 2.45 -30.96
CA ASN A 130 -21.89 1.44 -31.49
C ASN A 130 -22.37 0.00 -31.23
N THR A 131 -22.86 -0.70 -32.25
CA THR A 131 -23.38 -2.07 -32.11
C THR A 131 -22.32 -3.18 -32.27
N ASP A 132 -21.04 -2.84 -32.47
CA ASP A 132 -19.99 -3.82 -32.77
C ASP A 132 -19.87 -4.94 -31.70
N ASN A 133 -20.31 -4.67 -30.47
CA ASN A 133 -20.22 -5.61 -29.34
C ASN A 133 -21.54 -6.31 -28.97
N ASN A 134 -22.64 -6.11 -29.71
CA ASN A 134 -23.98 -6.70 -29.47
C ASN A 134 -24.51 -6.60 -28.01
N ASN A 135 -23.93 -5.73 -27.19
CA ASN A 135 -24.22 -5.61 -25.77
C ASN A 135 -24.79 -4.22 -25.50
N TYR A 136 -26.11 -4.10 -25.65
CA TYR A 136 -26.84 -2.88 -25.32
C TYR A 136 -27.18 -2.82 -23.82
N PRO A 137 -27.10 -1.65 -23.17
CA PRO A 137 -26.55 -0.37 -23.63
C PRO A 137 -25.02 -0.34 -23.73
N ASN A 138 -24.51 0.49 -24.65
CA ASN A 138 -23.06 0.58 -24.92
C ASN A 138 -22.34 1.56 -24.01
N ASP A 139 -23.05 2.50 -23.38
CA ASP A 139 -22.43 3.28 -22.31
C ASP A 139 -22.31 2.42 -21.05
N ASN A 140 -21.12 2.46 -20.45
CA ASN A 140 -20.75 1.63 -19.32
C ASN A 140 -21.67 1.81 -18.11
N LEU A 141 -22.14 3.05 -17.88
CA LEU A 141 -22.97 3.38 -16.73
C LEU A 141 -24.38 2.79 -16.89
N SER A 142 -25.02 3.01 -18.04
CA SER A 142 -26.33 2.39 -18.32
C SER A 142 -26.22 0.89 -18.45
N TYR A 143 -25.09 0.36 -18.95
CA TYR A 143 -24.89 -1.09 -19.05
C TYR A 143 -24.94 -1.72 -17.67
N TYR A 144 -24.18 -1.13 -16.73
CA TYR A 144 -24.21 -1.58 -15.36
C TYR A 144 -25.65 -1.50 -14.82
N PHE A 145 -26.30 -0.35 -14.96
CA PHE A 145 -27.58 -0.09 -14.29
C PHE A 145 -28.78 -0.86 -14.84
N TYR A 146 -28.92 -0.94 -16.17
CA TYR A 146 -30.06 -1.57 -16.83
C TYR A 146 -29.84 -3.04 -17.15
N THR A 147 -28.59 -3.48 -17.35
CA THR A 147 -28.28 -4.87 -17.75
C THR A 147 -27.62 -5.65 -16.63
N PHE A 148 -26.47 -5.21 -16.12
CA PHE A 148 -25.75 -5.99 -15.12
C PHE A 148 -26.50 -6.07 -13.78
N LYS A 149 -26.91 -4.92 -13.23
CA LYS A 149 -27.63 -4.80 -11.95
C LYS A 149 -28.99 -5.51 -11.99
N SER A 150 -29.71 -5.42 -13.09
CA SER A 150 -31.03 -6.05 -13.25
C SER A 150 -30.96 -7.57 -13.34
N ASN A 151 -29.90 -8.10 -13.96
CA ASN A 151 -29.70 -9.54 -14.14
C ASN A 151 -29.12 -10.24 -12.90
N ASN A 152 -28.62 -9.49 -11.92
CA ASN A 152 -28.02 -10.04 -10.70
C ASN A 152 -28.93 -9.80 -9.49
N GLU A 153 -29.52 -10.86 -8.95
CA GLU A 153 -30.52 -10.79 -7.87
C GLU A 153 -30.02 -10.03 -6.62
N SER A 154 -28.74 -10.18 -6.26
CA SER A 154 -28.12 -9.49 -5.13
C SER A 154 -27.98 -7.98 -5.31
N LEU A 155 -28.06 -7.49 -6.56
CA LEU A 155 -27.94 -6.08 -6.92
C LEU A 155 -29.27 -5.49 -7.42
N ASN A 156 -30.27 -6.32 -7.72
CA ASN A 156 -31.55 -5.93 -8.28
C ASN A 156 -32.49 -5.29 -7.23
N ASN A 157 -31.98 -4.26 -6.55
CA ASN A 157 -32.70 -3.40 -5.62
C ASN A 157 -32.42 -1.94 -6.00
N TYR A 158 -33.47 -1.13 -6.12
CA TYR A 158 -33.40 0.27 -6.54
C TYR A 158 -33.81 1.21 -5.41
N VAL A 159 -33.45 0.87 -4.18
CA VAL A 159 -33.70 1.73 -3.00
C VAL A 159 -32.54 2.70 -2.80
N TYR A 160 -32.85 3.98 -2.70
CA TYR A 160 -31.91 5.05 -2.34
C TYR A 160 -32.52 5.92 -1.25
N SER A 161 -31.78 6.18 -0.17
CA SER A 161 -32.25 7.01 0.96
C SER A 161 -33.67 6.65 1.45
N ASP A 162 -33.93 5.34 1.62
CA ASP A 162 -35.23 4.75 2.03
C ASP A 162 -36.40 4.92 1.05
N ILE A 163 -36.15 5.38 -0.18
CA ILE A 163 -37.14 5.51 -1.26
C ILE A 163 -36.91 4.41 -2.30
N ASP A 164 -37.98 3.72 -2.71
CA ASP A 164 -37.93 2.65 -3.73
C ASP A 164 -38.23 3.21 -5.13
N TYR A 165 -37.21 3.15 -6.01
CA TYR A 165 -37.27 3.59 -7.40
C TYR A 165 -37.49 2.44 -8.38
N SER A 166 -37.92 1.25 -7.94
CA SER A 166 -38.12 0.09 -8.83
C SER A 166 -39.10 0.37 -9.98
N ASN A 167 -40.08 1.24 -9.76
CA ASN A 167 -41.04 1.70 -10.77
C ASN A 167 -40.58 2.93 -11.57
N ASN A 168 -39.48 3.57 -11.16
CA ASN A 168 -38.93 4.76 -11.80
C ASN A 168 -37.40 4.74 -11.79
N LYS A 169 -36.84 3.77 -12.52
CA LYS A 169 -35.40 3.52 -12.55
C LYS A 169 -34.60 4.67 -13.19
N GLU A 170 -35.23 5.44 -14.06
CA GLU A 170 -34.61 6.62 -14.69
C GLU A 170 -34.34 7.71 -13.64
N ASP A 171 -35.32 8.03 -12.79
CA ASP A 171 -35.12 9.00 -11.71
C ASP A 171 -33.99 8.57 -10.77
N TYR A 172 -33.89 7.27 -10.45
CA TYR A 172 -32.77 6.76 -9.66
C TYR A 172 -31.42 7.02 -10.33
N LEU A 173 -31.28 6.64 -11.61
CA LEU A 173 -30.00 6.77 -12.29
C LEU A 173 -29.58 8.24 -12.43
N TYR A 174 -30.52 9.09 -12.82
CA TYR A 174 -30.20 10.45 -13.23
C TYR A 174 -30.31 11.50 -12.12
N LEU A 175 -31.33 11.41 -11.26
CA LEU A 175 -31.50 12.37 -10.17
C LEU A 175 -30.65 11.98 -8.96
N GLU A 176 -30.64 10.69 -8.61
CA GLU A 176 -29.95 10.24 -7.39
C GLU A 176 -28.49 9.84 -7.65
N ALA A 177 -28.22 8.94 -8.60
CA ALA A 177 -26.87 8.42 -8.80
C ALA A 177 -25.95 9.43 -9.50
N LEU A 178 -26.45 10.08 -10.55
CA LEU A 178 -25.73 11.15 -11.26
C LEU A 178 -25.83 12.51 -10.54
N ASP A 179 -26.67 12.63 -9.51
CA ASP A 179 -26.82 13.83 -8.66
C ASP A 179 -27.15 15.09 -9.47
N PHE A 180 -28.05 14.96 -10.46
CA PHE A 180 -28.56 16.13 -11.17
C PHE A 180 -29.71 16.77 -10.40
N ASP A 181 -29.61 18.08 -10.15
CA ASP A 181 -30.75 18.86 -9.66
C ASP A 181 -31.88 18.84 -10.72
N ASN A 182 -33.13 18.66 -10.28
CA ASN A 182 -34.30 18.53 -11.15
C ASN A 182 -34.47 19.70 -12.14
N GLU A 183 -34.11 20.92 -11.73
CA GLU A 183 -34.20 22.10 -12.59
C GLU A 183 -33.10 22.09 -13.67
N LEU A 184 -31.86 21.78 -13.30
CA LEU A 184 -30.73 21.74 -14.25
C LEU A 184 -30.78 20.51 -15.16
N PHE A 185 -31.26 19.38 -14.65
CA PHE A 185 -31.34 18.12 -15.36
C PHE A 185 -32.11 18.21 -16.69
N ASN A 186 -33.24 18.92 -16.67
CA ASN A 186 -34.09 19.07 -17.84
C ASN A 186 -33.52 20.04 -18.88
N ASP A 187 -32.54 20.88 -18.52
CA ASP A 187 -31.88 21.81 -19.44
C ASP A 187 -30.71 21.14 -20.19
N TYR A 188 -30.00 20.22 -19.54
CA TYR A 188 -28.81 19.57 -20.13
C TYR A 188 -29.17 18.61 -21.26
N PHE A 189 -30.32 17.94 -21.15
CA PHE A 189 -30.77 16.89 -22.06
C PHE A 189 -32.01 17.33 -22.82
N ILE A 190 -32.26 16.69 -23.95
CA ILE A 190 -33.43 17.00 -24.78
C ILE A 190 -34.75 16.69 -24.07
N SER A 191 -35.80 17.41 -24.48
CA SER A 191 -37.16 17.13 -24.04
C SER A 191 -37.67 15.79 -24.59
N ILE A 192 -38.68 15.21 -23.93
CA ILE A 192 -39.27 13.95 -24.40
C ILE A 192 -39.96 14.10 -25.77
N GLU A 193 -40.51 15.28 -26.05
CA GLU A 193 -41.12 15.60 -27.35
C GLU A 193 -40.05 15.65 -28.44
N GLU A 194 -38.93 16.33 -28.19
CA GLU A 194 -37.80 16.34 -29.11
C GLU A 194 -37.27 14.93 -29.35
N PHE A 195 -37.02 14.14 -28.30
CA PHE A 195 -36.54 12.76 -28.43
C PHE A 195 -37.46 11.91 -29.30
N ASN A 196 -38.78 12.03 -29.10
CA ASN A 196 -39.77 11.31 -29.91
C ASN A 196 -39.78 11.74 -31.38
N ASN A 197 -39.41 13.00 -31.68
CA ASN A 197 -39.36 13.54 -33.03
C ASN A 197 -38.02 13.32 -33.75
N ILE A 198 -36.98 12.80 -33.07
CA ILE A 198 -35.70 12.47 -33.70
C ILE A 198 -35.88 11.40 -34.78
N ASN A 199 -35.39 11.72 -35.98
CA ASN A 199 -35.41 10.87 -37.16
C ASN A 199 -34.16 9.98 -37.26
N ILE A 200 -34.08 8.99 -36.37
CA ILE A 200 -33.10 7.90 -36.42
C ILE A 200 -33.82 6.56 -36.56
N ASP A 201 -33.08 5.53 -37.01
CA ASP A 201 -33.62 4.16 -37.10
C ASP A 201 -34.23 3.73 -35.75
N ASN A 202 -35.39 3.07 -35.78
CA ASN A 202 -36.09 2.64 -34.57
C ASN A 202 -35.26 1.66 -33.72
N ASP A 203 -34.43 0.83 -34.34
CA ASP A 203 -33.55 -0.10 -33.63
C ASP A 203 -32.48 0.68 -32.85
N PHE A 204 -31.92 1.73 -33.45
CA PHE A 204 -31.00 2.65 -32.75
C PHE A 204 -31.71 3.51 -31.70
N LYS A 205 -32.94 3.94 -31.96
CA LYS A 205 -33.73 4.73 -31.00
C LYS A 205 -34.09 3.94 -29.75
N SER A 206 -34.41 2.65 -29.90
CA SER A 206 -34.60 1.74 -28.77
C SER A 206 -33.32 1.56 -27.93
N SER A 207 -32.18 1.90 -28.54
CA SER A 207 -30.86 1.86 -27.97
C SER A 207 -30.40 3.19 -27.36
N LEU A 208 -31.31 4.13 -27.09
CA LEU A 208 -30.98 5.37 -26.40
C LEU A 208 -32.09 5.72 -25.43
N THR A 209 -31.73 6.47 -24.39
CA THR A 209 -32.67 7.27 -23.61
C THR A 209 -32.55 8.72 -24.02
N ARG A 210 -33.56 9.55 -23.69
CA ARG A 210 -33.47 11.01 -23.92
C ARG A 210 -32.24 11.65 -23.25
N PHE A 211 -31.71 11.01 -22.21
CA PHE A 211 -30.57 11.47 -21.42
C PHE A 211 -29.22 11.10 -22.03
N ASN A 212 -29.21 10.32 -23.10
CA ASN A 212 -28.00 10.11 -23.90
C ASN A 212 -27.82 11.18 -24.99
N ILE A 213 -28.68 12.22 -25.01
CA ILE A 213 -28.66 13.28 -26.01
C ILE A 213 -28.76 14.65 -25.33
N LEU A 214 -27.74 15.48 -25.52
CA LEU A 214 -27.67 16.83 -25.00
C LEU A 214 -28.62 17.77 -25.74
N SER A 215 -29.13 18.80 -25.08
CA SER A 215 -29.80 19.93 -25.74
C SER A 215 -28.81 20.72 -26.61
N GLU A 216 -29.31 21.49 -27.58
CA GLU A 216 -28.47 22.19 -28.58
C GLU A 216 -27.54 23.23 -27.94
N ASP A 217 -28.01 23.93 -26.92
CA ASP A 217 -27.22 24.92 -26.18
C ASP A 217 -26.03 24.25 -25.49
N TYR A 218 -26.26 23.14 -24.77
CA TYR A 218 -25.21 22.42 -24.04
C TYR A 218 -24.25 21.67 -24.97
N GLN A 219 -24.73 21.19 -26.11
CA GLN A 219 -23.88 20.68 -27.19
C GLN A 219 -22.91 21.77 -27.67
N SER A 220 -23.43 22.98 -27.96
CA SER A 220 -22.63 24.12 -28.42
C SER A 220 -21.59 24.53 -27.38
N TYR A 221 -21.95 24.54 -26.09
CA TYR A 221 -21.03 24.83 -25.00
C TYR A 221 -19.90 23.80 -24.87
N LEU A 222 -20.20 22.52 -25.00
CA LEU A 222 -19.17 21.47 -24.99
C LEU A 222 -18.26 21.54 -26.21
N ILE A 223 -18.77 21.91 -27.39
CA ILE A 223 -17.94 22.15 -28.57
C ILE A 223 -16.96 23.29 -28.33
N SER A 224 -17.46 24.44 -27.85
CA SER A 224 -16.61 25.60 -27.50
C SER A 224 -15.48 25.21 -26.56
N TYR A 225 -15.78 24.41 -25.53
CA TYR A 225 -14.79 23.98 -24.56
C TYR A 225 -13.84 22.90 -25.09
N LEU A 226 -14.37 21.77 -25.57
CA LEU A 226 -13.58 20.57 -25.91
C LEU A 226 -12.84 20.68 -27.25
N ILE A 227 -13.41 21.41 -28.22
CA ILE A 227 -12.86 21.53 -29.57
C ILE A 227 -12.11 22.85 -29.71
N TYR A 228 -12.76 23.98 -29.40
CA TYR A 228 -12.16 25.31 -29.59
C TYR A 228 -11.27 25.76 -28.42
N ASN A 229 -11.21 25.00 -27.33
CA ASN A 229 -10.46 25.32 -26.11
C ASN A 229 -10.82 26.71 -25.53
N GLU A 230 -12.11 27.06 -25.57
CA GLU A 230 -12.61 28.29 -24.94
C GLU A 230 -12.72 28.12 -23.41
N ASP A 231 -11.82 28.78 -22.68
CA ASP A 231 -11.74 28.72 -21.22
C ASP A 231 -12.63 29.77 -20.52
N ASN A 232 -13.95 29.71 -20.76
CA ASN A 232 -14.93 30.48 -19.98
C ASN A 232 -15.39 29.68 -18.75
N GLU A 233 -15.45 30.32 -17.58
CA GLU A 233 -15.86 29.72 -16.31
C GLU A 233 -17.19 28.96 -16.41
N SER A 234 -18.17 29.49 -17.16
CA SER A 234 -19.45 28.81 -17.36
C SER A 234 -19.35 27.54 -18.21
N LEU A 235 -18.51 27.54 -19.24
CA LEU A 235 -18.31 26.38 -20.14
C LEU A 235 -17.56 25.26 -19.41
N VAL A 236 -16.51 25.64 -18.67
CA VAL A 236 -15.73 24.74 -17.83
C VAL A 236 -16.62 24.09 -16.76
N SER A 237 -17.51 24.87 -16.15
CA SER A 237 -18.47 24.37 -15.15
C SER A 237 -19.39 23.29 -15.72
N ILE A 238 -19.94 23.48 -16.93
CA ILE A 238 -20.82 22.48 -17.57
C ILE A 238 -20.09 21.15 -17.80
N TYR A 239 -18.88 21.20 -18.38
CA TYR A 239 -18.07 20.00 -18.57
C TYR A 239 -17.75 19.31 -17.24
N ASN A 240 -17.32 20.09 -16.24
CA ASN A 240 -16.99 19.56 -14.93
C ASN A 240 -18.19 18.95 -14.21
N ASN A 241 -19.38 19.52 -14.36
CA ASN A 241 -20.62 18.97 -13.79
C ASN A 241 -20.92 17.61 -14.41
N LEU A 242 -20.99 17.51 -15.75
CA LEU A 242 -21.21 16.23 -16.43
C LEU A 242 -20.17 15.16 -16.06
N ALA A 243 -18.89 15.56 -16.03
CA ALA A 243 -17.82 14.66 -15.65
C ALA A 243 -17.96 14.24 -14.17
N THR A 244 -18.26 15.16 -13.25
CA THR A 244 -18.40 14.88 -11.82
C THR A 244 -19.61 14.00 -11.54
N SER A 245 -20.76 14.29 -12.16
CA SER A 245 -21.97 13.45 -12.09
C SER A 245 -21.67 12.01 -12.49
N TYR A 246 -20.99 11.80 -13.63
CA TYR A 246 -20.57 10.45 -14.04
C TYR A 246 -19.70 9.76 -12.98
N LYS A 247 -18.70 10.46 -12.42
CA LYS A 247 -17.83 9.90 -11.38
C LYS A 247 -18.60 9.52 -10.12
N ASN A 248 -19.57 10.36 -9.72
CA ASN A 248 -20.41 10.10 -8.56
C ASN A 248 -21.22 8.81 -8.76
N ALA A 249 -21.89 8.66 -9.91
CA ALA A 249 -22.67 7.48 -10.20
C ALA A 249 -21.82 6.20 -10.26
N ILE A 250 -20.66 6.26 -10.92
CA ILE A 250 -19.71 5.15 -10.94
C ILE A 250 -19.25 4.77 -9.53
N GLN A 251 -18.94 5.75 -8.67
CA GLN A 251 -18.52 5.46 -7.29
C GLN A 251 -19.64 4.83 -6.46
N ILE A 252 -20.88 5.29 -6.61
CA ILE A 252 -22.06 4.69 -5.96
C ILE A 252 -22.18 3.22 -6.37
N PHE A 253 -22.05 2.93 -7.67
CA PHE A 253 -22.19 1.57 -8.20
C PHE A 253 -21.01 0.66 -7.87
N ILE A 254 -19.78 1.19 -7.84
CA ILE A 254 -18.63 0.43 -7.33
C ILE A 254 -18.87 0.06 -5.87
N ASN A 255 -19.28 1.02 -5.03
CA ASN A 255 -19.58 0.74 -3.63
C ASN A 255 -20.69 -0.31 -3.49
N GLU A 256 -21.70 -0.28 -4.35
CA GLU A 256 -22.77 -1.27 -4.38
C GLU A 256 -22.25 -2.67 -4.70
N VAL A 257 -21.40 -2.81 -5.72
CA VAL A 257 -20.74 -4.08 -6.05
C VAL A 257 -19.89 -4.56 -4.87
N GLU A 258 -19.11 -3.67 -4.27
CA GLU A 258 -18.22 -3.98 -3.15
C GLU A 258 -18.94 -4.35 -1.85
N THR A 259 -20.22 -4.02 -1.72
CA THR A 259 -21.01 -4.25 -0.50
C THR A 259 -22.07 -5.33 -0.64
N ASN A 260 -22.67 -5.46 -1.83
CA ASN A 260 -23.86 -6.30 -2.03
C ASN A 260 -23.64 -7.43 -3.04
N PHE A 261 -22.66 -7.33 -3.96
CA PHE A 261 -22.48 -8.34 -5.00
C PHE A 261 -21.75 -9.58 -4.45
N THR A 262 -22.51 -10.62 -4.11
CA THR A 262 -22.01 -11.86 -3.50
C THR A 262 -20.79 -12.48 -4.21
N PRO A 263 -20.75 -12.62 -5.56
CA PRO A 263 -19.58 -13.18 -6.24
C PRO A 263 -18.30 -12.36 -6.03
N TYR A 264 -18.43 -11.03 -5.96
CA TYR A 264 -17.29 -10.16 -5.65
C TYR A 264 -16.84 -10.36 -4.20
N LEU A 265 -17.77 -10.32 -3.24
CA LEU A 265 -17.48 -10.48 -1.81
C LEU A 265 -16.75 -11.81 -1.54
N GLU A 266 -17.26 -12.93 -2.03
CA GLU A 266 -16.66 -14.25 -1.83
C GLU A 266 -15.27 -14.38 -2.46
N THR A 267 -15.09 -13.80 -3.65
CA THR A 267 -13.80 -13.81 -4.35
C THR A 267 -12.79 -12.89 -3.64
N ASN A 268 -13.23 -11.72 -3.16
CA ASN A 268 -12.39 -10.78 -2.42
C ASN A 268 -11.99 -11.35 -1.05
N ASP A 269 -12.89 -12.03 -0.34
CA ASP A 269 -12.56 -12.72 0.91
C ASP A 269 -11.52 -13.82 0.68
N SER A 270 -11.67 -14.58 -0.40
CA SER A 270 -10.70 -15.59 -0.80
C SER A 270 -9.34 -14.96 -1.14
N PHE A 271 -9.33 -13.87 -1.92
CA PHE A 271 -8.12 -13.10 -2.23
C PHE A 271 -7.42 -12.61 -0.94
N ASN A 272 -8.16 -11.98 -0.04
CA ASN A 272 -7.65 -11.47 1.23
C ASN A 272 -7.08 -12.59 2.11
N TYR A 273 -7.71 -13.77 2.13
CA TYR A 273 -7.20 -14.94 2.83
C TYR A 273 -5.82 -15.37 2.29
N TYR A 274 -5.71 -15.58 0.97
CA TYR A 274 -4.45 -16.03 0.35
C TYR A 274 -3.37 -14.96 0.44
N TYR A 275 -3.74 -13.69 0.29
CA TYR A 275 -2.83 -12.56 0.40
C TYR A 275 -2.29 -12.41 1.83
N ASN A 276 -3.15 -12.53 2.85
CA ASN A 276 -2.70 -12.53 4.25
C ASN A 276 -1.77 -13.71 4.56
N TYR A 277 -2.05 -14.90 4.01
CA TYR A 277 -1.15 -16.04 4.15
C TYR A 277 0.22 -15.77 3.52
N TYR A 278 0.24 -15.20 2.31
CA TYR A 278 1.45 -14.80 1.60
C TYR A 278 2.30 -13.83 2.43
N VAL A 279 1.67 -12.75 2.92
CA VAL A 279 2.29 -11.74 3.79
C VAL A 279 2.86 -12.37 5.07
N LEU A 280 2.06 -13.16 5.79
CA LEU A 280 2.48 -13.78 7.06
C LEU A 280 3.65 -14.73 6.87
N THR A 281 3.68 -15.50 5.77
CA THR A 281 4.78 -16.41 5.47
C THR A 281 6.11 -15.65 5.34
N TYR A 282 6.12 -14.53 4.61
CA TYR A 282 7.29 -13.67 4.49
C TYR A 282 7.71 -13.04 5.82
N ILE A 283 6.75 -12.56 6.61
CA ILE A 283 7.03 -11.99 7.94
C ILE A 283 7.67 -13.04 8.85
N ILE A 284 7.10 -14.24 8.95
CA ILE A 284 7.63 -15.33 9.78
C ILE A 284 9.05 -15.69 9.32
N ALA A 285 9.27 -15.78 8.03
CA ALA A 285 10.59 -16.05 7.46
C ALA A 285 11.63 -14.97 7.81
N LEU A 286 11.25 -13.69 7.76
CA LEU A 286 12.11 -12.59 8.19
C LEU A 286 12.43 -12.66 9.68
N LEU A 287 11.44 -12.95 10.52
CA LEU A 287 11.62 -13.11 11.97
C LEU A 287 12.59 -14.26 12.29
N ILE A 288 12.43 -15.41 11.63
CA ILE A 288 13.33 -16.56 11.78
C ILE A 288 14.75 -16.21 11.31
N THR A 289 14.87 -15.52 10.18
CA THR A 289 16.17 -15.08 9.64
C THR A 289 16.90 -14.14 10.60
N TYR A 290 16.18 -13.14 11.13
CA TYR A 290 16.71 -12.24 12.14
C TYR A 290 17.12 -13.00 13.42
N LEU A 291 16.26 -13.89 13.91
CA LEU A 291 16.50 -14.68 15.10
C LEU A 291 17.77 -15.54 14.96
N ILE A 292 17.90 -16.27 13.85
CA ILE A 292 19.08 -17.10 13.57
C ILE A 292 20.34 -16.24 13.51
N THR A 293 20.29 -15.12 12.78
CA THR A 293 21.43 -14.21 12.65
C THR A 293 21.85 -13.64 14.00
N PHE A 294 20.88 -13.20 14.80
CA PHE A 294 21.12 -12.67 16.14
C PHE A 294 21.75 -13.73 17.05
N ILE A 295 21.18 -14.94 17.10
CA ILE A 295 21.70 -16.04 17.92
C ILE A 295 23.15 -16.37 17.51
N VAL A 296 23.43 -16.48 16.21
CA VAL A 296 24.78 -16.82 15.75
C VAL A 296 25.79 -15.74 16.11
N PHE A 297 25.50 -14.47 15.83
CA PHE A 297 26.49 -13.40 15.92
C PHE A 297 26.59 -12.71 17.27
N ILE A 298 25.51 -12.66 18.05
CA ILE A 298 25.49 -12.01 19.36
C ILE A 298 25.61 -13.02 20.51
N ILE A 299 25.18 -14.27 20.32
CA ILE A 299 25.22 -15.30 21.38
C ILE A 299 26.32 -16.33 21.11
N ILE A 300 26.25 -17.09 20.01
CA ILE A 300 27.14 -18.24 19.77
C ILE A 300 28.59 -17.80 19.57
N ILE A 301 28.83 -16.84 18.67
CA ILE A 301 30.19 -16.37 18.39
C ILE A 301 30.86 -15.76 19.64
N PRO A 302 30.20 -14.90 20.42
CA PRO A 302 30.79 -14.35 21.64
C PRO A 302 31.03 -15.40 22.73
N LEU A 303 30.22 -16.46 22.81
CA LEU A 303 30.49 -17.58 23.72
C LEU A 303 31.71 -18.40 23.29
N GLY A 304 31.93 -18.55 21.98
CA GLY A 304 33.12 -19.24 21.43
C GLY A 304 34.40 -18.42 21.50
N ILE A 305 34.31 -17.08 21.48
CA ILE A 305 35.43 -16.16 21.66
C ILE A 305 35.61 -15.93 23.16
N LYS A 306 36.72 -16.43 23.73
CA LYS A 306 37.08 -16.19 25.14
C LYS A 306 36.85 -14.72 25.53
N ASP A 307 36.19 -14.50 26.68
CA ASP A 307 35.84 -13.21 27.29
C ASP A 307 34.52 -12.54 26.81
N ASN A 308 33.58 -13.28 26.21
CA ASN A 308 32.22 -12.81 25.84
C ASN A 308 32.20 -11.56 24.92
N ARG A 309 33.22 -11.44 24.07
CA ARG A 309 33.39 -10.29 23.17
C ARG A 309 32.66 -10.55 21.85
N THR A 310 31.82 -9.60 21.44
CA THR A 310 31.27 -9.54 20.08
C THR A 310 32.36 -9.25 19.04
N ILE A 311 32.01 -9.41 17.77
CA ILE A 311 32.94 -9.13 16.66
C ILE A 311 33.35 -7.65 16.70
N GLY A 312 32.41 -6.72 16.88
CA GLY A 312 32.70 -5.29 17.01
C GLY A 312 33.63 -4.98 18.17
N LEU A 313 33.41 -5.58 19.35
CA LEU A 313 34.29 -5.43 20.51
C LEU A 313 35.69 -5.99 20.23
N LYS A 314 35.79 -7.14 19.57
CA LYS A 314 37.07 -7.75 19.23
C LYS A 314 37.86 -6.89 18.23
N VAL A 315 37.22 -6.39 17.17
CA VAL A 315 37.84 -5.53 16.15
C VAL A 315 38.35 -4.23 16.77
N LEU A 316 37.59 -3.62 17.68
CA LEU A 316 38.00 -2.38 18.36
C LEU A 316 38.86 -2.61 19.61
N LYS A 317 39.24 -3.86 19.87
CA LYS A 317 40.09 -4.27 21.00
C LYS A 317 39.53 -3.81 22.35
N LEU A 318 38.25 -4.11 22.56
CA LEU A 318 37.49 -3.75 23.75
C LEU A 318 37.18 -5.01 24.59
N GLY A 319 37.14 -4.84 25.91
CA GLY A 319 36.78 -5.88 26.88
C GLY A 319 35.53 -5.49 27.67
N ILE A 320 34.77 -6.48 28.11
CA ILE A 320 33.58 -6.29 28.95
C ILE A 320 33.96 -6.58 30.41
N CYS A 321 33.53 -5.71 31.30
CA CYS A 321 33.68 -5.87 32.75
C CYS A 321 32.38 -5.45 33.43
N ARG A 322 32.12 -5.91 34.66
CA ARG A 322 31.05 -5.31 35.47
C ARG A 322 31.47 -3.94 35.98
N SER A 323 30.48 -3.10 36.31
CA SER A 323 30.72 -1.79 36.91
C SER A 323 31.50 -1.83 38.24
N ASP A 324 31.44 -2.95 38.96
CA ASP A 324 32.19 -3.23 40.20
C ASP A 324 33.53 -3.94 39.95
N GLU A 325 34.02 -3.94 38.70
CA GLU A 325 35.31 -4.48 38.27
C GLU A 325 35.44 -6.02 38.32
N LEU A 326 34.33 -6.71 38.58
CA LEU A 326 34.25 -8.17 38.56
C LEU A 326 33.99 -8.72 37.15
N GLU A 327 34.23 -10.01 36.97
CA GLU A 327 33.86 -10.69 35.73
C GLU A 327 32.34 -10.66 35.48
N PRO A 328 31.90 -10.46 34.22
CA PRO A 328 30.48 -10.53 33.86
C PRO A 328 29.86 -11.88 34.24
N SER A 329 28.78 -11.86 35.02
CA SER A 329 28.00 -13.08 35.26
C SER A 329 27.13 -13.40 34.04
N LEU A 330 26.72 -14.66 33.90
CA LEU A 330 25.78 -15.09 32.85
C LEU A 330 24.51 -14.25 32.83
N PHE A 331 24.00 -13.85 34.00
CA PHE A 331 22.81 -13.02 34.12
C PHE A 331 23.00 -11.62 33.49
N ASN A 332 24.18 -11.02 33.70
CA ASN A 332 24.51 -9.73 33.08
C ASN A 332 24.52 -9.86 31.54
N ILE A 333 25.12 -10.94 31.03
CA ILE A 333 25.21 -11.21 29.59
C ILE A 333 23.83 -11.41 28.98
N VAL A 334 22.97 -12.22 29.62
CA VAL A 334 21.60 -12.48 29.14
C VAL A 334 20.77 -11.19 29.09
N ILE A 335 20.81 -10.34 30.12
CA ILE A 335 20.08 -9.06 30.09
C ILE A 335 20.58 -8.17 28.95
N LYS A 336 21.91 -8.08 28.78
CA LYS A 336 22.53 -7.30 27.70
C LYS A 336 22.04 -7.80 26.35
N ASP A 337 22.04 -9.12 26.12
CA ASP A 337 21.66 -9.72 24.84
C ASP A 337 20.14 -9.60 24.57
N ILE A 338 19.27 -9.75 25.57
CA ILE A 338 17.82 -9.50 25.42
C ILE A 338 17.55 -8.07 24.98
N LEU A 339 18.22 -7.10 25.59
CA LEU A 339 18.06 -5.70 25.19
C LEU A 339 18.64 -5.44 23.80
N LEU A 340 19.79 -6.02 23.45
CA LEU A 340 20.32 -5.93 22.09
C LEU A 340 19.37 -6.56 21.06
N PHE A 341 18.68 -7.65 21.39
CA PHE A 341 17.67 -8.27 20.52
C PHE A 341 16.53 -7.31 20.18
N ILE A 342 16.07 -6.52 21.17
CA ILE A 342 15.02 -5.51 20.93
C ILE A 342 15.61 -4.32 20.16
N LEU A 343 16.79 -3.84 20.54
CA LEU A 343 17.42 -2.67 19.92
C LEU A 343 17.86 -2.90 18.47
N TYR A 344 18.23 -4.12 18.10
CA TYR A 344 18.67 -4.45 16.74
C TYR A 344 17.55 -5.00 15.85
N PHE A 345 16.34 -5.16 16.37
CA PHE A 345 15.19 -5.69 15.61
C PHE A 345 14.84 -4.85 14.37
N ASN A 346 15.07 -3.53 14.43
CA ASN A 346 14.87 -2.65 13.28
C ASN A 346 15.74 -2.98 12.06
N SER A 347 16.77 -3.83 12.20
CA SER A 347 17.56 -4.35 11.08
C SER A 347 16.72 -5.08 10.02
N ILE A 348 15.57 -5.65 10.40
CA ILE A 348 14.63 -6.31 9.47
C ILE A 348 14.15 -5.34 8.38
N LEU A 349 14.01 -4.04 8.69
CA LEU A 349 13.59 -3.02 7.72
C LEU A 349 14.53 -2.95 6.52
N PHE A 350 15.84 -3.10 6.73
CA PHE A 350 16.81 -3.08 5.65
C PHE A 350 16.61 -4.27 4.71
N THR A 351 16.32 -5.45 5.26
CA THR A 351 16.03 -6.64 4.43
C THR A 351 14.77 -6.42 3.59
N LEU A 352 13.70 -5.89 4.20
CA LEU A 352 12.46 -5.54 3.50
C LEU A 352 12.68 -4.50 2.39
N PHE A 353 13.47 -3.46 2.67
CA PHE A 353 13.79 -2.41 1.71
C PHE A 353 14.57 -2.94 0.51
N PHE A 354 15.65 -3.70 0.73
CA PHE A 354 16.49 -4.20 -0.35
C PHE A 354 15.84 -5.30 -1.20
N VAL A 355 14.85 -6.02 -0.68
CA VAL A 355 14.09 -7.04 -1.43
C VAL A 355 12.79 -6.48 -2.03
N ASN A 356 12.53 -5.17 -1.90
CA ASN A 356 11.31 -4.51 -2.36
C ASN A 356 10.02 -5.11 -1.74
N LEU A 357 10.09 -5.52 -0.47
CA LEU A 357 8.97 -6.08 0.30
C LEU A 357 8.47 -5.13 1.39
N LEU A 358 8.86 -3.85 1.34
CA LEU A 358 8.43 -2.84 2.31
C LEU A 358 6.89 -2.78 2.52
N PRO A 359 6.04 -2.90 1.47
CA PRO A 359 4.59 -2.87 1.64
C PRO A 359 4.05 -3.94 2.61
N ILE A 360 4.68 -5.11 2.66
CA ILE A 360 4.30 -6.22 3.56
C ILE A 360 4.41 -5.81 5.03
N SER A 361 5.30 -4.86 5.36
CA SER A 361 5.52 -4.45 6.76
C SER A 361 4.37 -3.66 7.38
N VAL A 362 3.50 -3.06 6.57
CA VAL A 362 2.35 -2.27 7.01
C VAL A 362 1.15 -3.17 7.29
N PHE A 363 1.12 -4.39 6.75
CA PHE A 363 0.01 -5.31 6.94
C PHE A 363 -0.14 -5.72 8.42
N PRO A 364 -1.39 -5.84 8.89
CA PRO A 364 -1.70 -6.27 10.25
C PRO A 364 -1.21 -7.70 10.50
N LEU A 365 -0.52 -7.90 11.61
CA LEU A 365 -0.09 -9.21 12.08
C LEU A 365 -1.29 -9.94 12.68
N PHE A 366 -1.58 -11.15 12.18
CA PHE A 366 -2.62 -12.03 12.73
C PHE A 366 -4.00 -11.35 12.88
N ASN A 367 -4.39 -10.52 11.90
CA ASN A 367 -5.63 -9.73 11.93
C ASN A 367 -5.76 -8.79 13.15
N SER A 368 -4.64 -8.38 13.75
CA SER A 368 -4.61 -7.41 14.85
C SER A 368 -4.35 -5.99 14.35
N HIS A 369 -4.55 -4.98 15.19
CA HIS A 369 -4.18 -3.60 14.87
C HIS A 369 -2.66 -3.33 14.87
N PHE A 370 -1.85 -4.36 15.17
CA PHE A 370 -0.39 -4.26 15.21
C PHE A 370 0.25 -4.72 13.90
N SER A 371 1.17 -3.92 13.37
CA SER A 371 1.93 -4.25 12.16
C SER A 371 3.43 -4.33 12.44
N LEU A 372 4.16 -5.02 11.57
CA LEU A 372 5.61 -5.19 11.71
C LEU A 372 6.34 -3.84 11.74
N ILE A 373 5.89 -2.88 10.93
CA ILE A 373 6.49 -1.54 10.86
C ILE A 373 6.42 -0.80 12.20
N GLN A 374 5.34 -0.97 12.98
CA GLN A 374 5.22 -0.34 14.30
C GLN A 374 6.28 -0.88 15.28
N VAL A 375 6.53 -2.19 15.27
CA VAL A 375 7.56 -2.83 16.11
C VAL A 375 8.97 -2.39 15.70
N VAL A 376 9.21 -2.28 14.39
CA VAL A 376 10.46 -1.79 13.83
C VAL A 376 10.72 -0.34 14.23
N ILE A 377 9.73 0.54 14.13
CA ILE A 377 9.85 1.95 14.53
C ILE A 377 10.15 2.04 16.03
N PHE A 378 9.46 1.27 16.86
CA PHE A 378 9.72 1.22 18.30
C PHE A 378 11.17 0.79 18.61
N SER A 379 11.67 -0.24 17.92
CA SER A 379 13.06 -0.71 18.02
C SER A 379 14.06 0.38 17.62
N LEU A 380 13.79 1.08 16.51
CA LEU A 380 14.66 2.16 16.01
C LEU A 380 14.71 3.34 16.99
N LEU A 381 13.57 3.79 17.50
CA LEU A 381 13.51 4.86 18.50
C LEU A 381 14.25 4.46 19.78
N SER A 382 14.10 3.21 20.22
CA SER A 382 14.83 2.67 21.38
C SER A 382 16.35 2.64 21.15
N LEU A 383 16.80 2.30 19.94
CA LEU A 383 18.22 2.34 19.55
C LEU A 383 18.77 3.77 19.56
N ILE A 384 18.03 4.74 19.02
CA ILE A 384 18.41 6.17 19.06
C ILE A 384 18.51 6.65 20.50
N LEU A 385 17.52 6.36 21.35
CA LEU A 385 17.55 6.69 22.77
C LEU A 385 18.75 6.05 23.49
N SER A 386 19.12 4.83 23.10
CA SER A 386 20.31 4.14 23.61
C SER A 386 21.61 4.88 23.31
N TYR A 387 21.74 5.43 22.10
CA TYR A 387 22.92 6.22 21.72
C TYR A 387 22.90 7.64 22.28
N ILE A 388 21.72 8.26 22.45
CA ILE A 388 21.59 9.52 23.19
C ILE A 388 22.06 9.30 24.63
N TYR A 389 21.64 8.20 25.27
CA TYR A 389 22.07 7.85 26.63
C TYR A 389 23.60 7.68 26.73
N LEU A 390 24.25 7.08 25.73
CA LEU A 390 25.71 6.95 25.66
C LEU A 390 26.43 8.30 25.78
N ILE A 391 25.88 9.37 25.19
CA ILE A 391 26.45 10.72 25.24
C ILE A 391 26.41 11.31 26.65
N PHE A 392 25.41 10.97 27.46
CA PHE A 392 25.27 11.53 28.82
C PHE A 392 25.82 10.62 29.91
N SER A 393 25.97 9.32 29.63
CA SER A 393 26.46 8.35 30.60
C SER A 393 27.90 8.67 31.05
N LYS A 394 28.13 8.62 32.37
CA LYS A 394 29.46 8.79 32.98
C LYS A 394 30.39 7.63 32.63
N ASN A 395 29.84 6.41 32.55
CA ASN A 395 30.59 5.17 32.28
C ASN A 395 30.61 4.78 30.80
N HIS A 396 30.18 5.67 29.89
CA HIS A 396 30.15 5.43 28.45
C HIS A 396 29.34 4.18 28.06
N GLN A 397 28.17 4.01 28.67
CA GLN A 397 27.28 2.87 28.49
C GLN A 397 26.13 3.21 27.54
N VAL A 398 25.80 2.27 26.65
CA VAL A 398 24.49 2.23 25.98
C VAL A 398 23.45 1.57 26.90
N LEU A 399 22.15 1.66 26.58
CA LEU A 399 21.08 1.12 27.46
C LEU A 399 21.27 -0.36 27.79
N SER A 400 21.67 -1.19 26.82
CA SER A 400 21.90 -2.63 27.05
C SER A 400 23.02 -2.90 28.05
N LEU A 401 24.07 -2.07 28.08
CA LEU A 401 25.17 -2.16 29.02
C LEU A 401 24.79 -1.62 30.41
N PHE A 402 24.05 -0.52 30.44
CA PHE A 402 23.58 0.07 31.69
C PHE A 402 22.66 -0.90 32.44
N SER A 403 21.63 -1.43 31.78
CA SER A 403 20.69 -2.37 32.39
C SER A 403 21.32 -3.69 32.82
N SER A 404 22.46 -4.06 32.23
CA SER A 404 23.23 -5.26 32.61
C SER A 404 24.35 -4.97 33.62
N ASN A 405 24.53 -3.74 34.09
CA ASN A 405 25.65 -3.34 34.97
C ASN A 405 27.03 -3.67 34.37
N LEU A 406 27.17 -3.53 33.05
CA LEU A 406 28.40 -3.79 32.31
C LEU A 406 29.03 -2.50 31.81
N VAL A 407 30.35 -2.43 31.84
CA VAL A 407 31.16 -1.35 31.28
C VAL A 407 32.13 -1.92 30.26
N ILE A 408 32.46 -1.10 29.25
CA ILE A 408 33.44 -1.47 28.24
C ILE A 408 34.77 -0.77 28.55
N LYS A 409 35.85 -1.54 28.58
CA LYS A 409 37.20 -1.05 28.82
C LYS A 409 38.08 -1.26 27.58
N ASN A 410 39.03 -0.35 27.37
CA ASN A 410 40.00 -0.45 26.28
C ASN A 410 41.06 -1.49 26.64
N SER A 411 41.15 -2.59 25.89
CA SER A 411 42.04 -3.70 26.25
C SER A 411 43.54 -3.39 26.08
N GLU A 412 43.88 -2.26 25.44
CA GLU A 412 45.27 -1.84 25.20
C GLU A 412 45.75 -0.71 26.13
N GLU A 413 44.85 -0.04 26.85
CA GLU A 413 45.18 1.11 27.72
C GLU A 413 44.93 0.75 29.18
N PHE A 414 45.92 0.98 30.04
CA PHE A 414 45.86 0.74 31.48
C PHE A 414 45.74 2.04 32.27
N GLU A 415 44.99 2.01 33.37
CA GLU A 415 44.93 3.12 34.30
C GLU A 415 46.27 3.24 35.03
N ASN A 416 46.84 4.44 35.07
CA ASN A 416 48.04 4.72 35.83
C ASN A 416 47.72 4.63 37.32
N ILE A 417 47.97 3.48 37.94
CA ILE A 417 47.97 3.36 39.39
C ILE A 417 49.22 4.09 39.88
N LYS A 418 49.06 5.35 40.30
CA LYS A 418 50.07 5.97 41.17
C LYS A 418 50.01 5.21 42.48
N GLU A 419 51.01 4.39 42.76
CA GLU A 419 51.27 3.93 44.12
C GLU A 419 51.39 5.18 44.99
N SER A 420 50.42 5.40 45.86
CA SER A 420 50.56 6.33 46.97
C SER A 420 51.57 5.72 47.93
N SER A 421 52.86 5.88 47.61
CA SER A 421 53.94 5.77 48.58
C SER A 421 53.88 6.99 49.51
N ASP A 422 52.82 7.11 50.29
CA ASP A 422 52.88 7.79 51.58
C ASP A 422 53.07 6.69 52.63
N GLY A 423 54.26 6.10 52.59
CA GLY A 423 54.92 5.70 53.81
C GLY A 423 55.34 6.98 54.52
N ARG A 424 54.61 7.32 55.58
CA ARG A 424 55.18 8.04 56.72
C ARG A 424 54.77 7.32 57.98
N ASP A 425 55.82 7.04 58.74
CA ASP A 425 55.87 6.39 60.04
C ASP A 425 54.89 6.96 61.08
#